data_AF-A0A183GNH9-F1
#
_entry.id   AF-A0A183GNH9-F1
#
_cell.length_a   1.000
_cell.length_b   1.000
_cell.length_c   1.000
_cell.angle_alpha   90.00
_cell.angle_beta   90.00
_cell.angle_gamma   90.00
#
_symmetry.space_group_name_H-M   'P 1'
#
loop_
_entity.id
_entity.type
_entity.pdbx_description
1 polymer ?
#
loop_
_entity_poly.entity_id
_entity_poly.type
_entity_poly.pdbx_seq_one_letter_code
_entity_poly.pdbx_strand_id
1 'polypeptide(L)' 'MKTTPIQLKMREQRLKWYGHTLRRPEDHPTRLTLNFEAPGKCPRGAPRKWWEDVIKRDLAEVGATADDVLDRMM' A
#
# COMPACT_ATOMS: atom_id res chain seq x y z
N MET A 1 9.94 -27.40 7.56
CA MET A 1 9.97 -26.08 6.87
C MET A 1 8.82 -25.25 7.41
N LYS A 2 9.07 -24.11 8.06
CA LYS A 2 7.99 -23.22 8.53
C LYS A 2 7.45 -22.46 7.31
N THR A 3 6.34 -22.92 6.76
CA THR A 3 5.63 -22.25 5.66
C THR A 3 4.99 -20.98 6.20
N THR A 4 5.54 -19.84 5.80
CA THR A 4 4.90 -18.55 6.06
C THR A 4 3.58 -18.50 5.29
N PRO A 5 2.45 -18.11 5.91
CA PRO A 5 1.19 -18.00 5.19
C PRO A 5 1.34 -17.00 4.03
N ILE A 6 0.84 -17.37 2.85
CA ILE A 6 0.98 -16.58 1.60
C ILE A 6 0.50 -15.13 1.80
N GLN A 7 -0.54 -14.94 2.62
CA GLN A 7 -1.08 -13.63 2.97
C GLN A 7 -0.04 -12.70 3.61
N LEU A 8 0.83 -13.23 4.49
CA LEU A 8 1.89 -12.44 5.12
C LEU A 8 2.92 -12.01 4.07
N LYS A 9 3.29 -12.89 3.14
CA LYS A 9 4.27 -12.56 2.10
C LYS A 9 3.76 -11.52 1.12
N MET A 10 2.49 -11.64 0.72
CA MET A 10 1.82 -10.65 -0.11
C MET A 10 1.78 -9.28 0.58
N ARG A 11 1.48 -9.25 1.88
CA ARG A 11 1.45 -8.03 2.68
C ARG A 11 2.82 -7.37 2.82
N GLU A 12 3.88 -8.16 3.11
CA GLU A 12 5.26 -7.64 3.14
C GLU A 12 5.63 -6.97 1.80
N GLN A 13 5.28 -7.58 0.67
CA GLN A 13 5.60 -7.02 -0.65
C GLN A 13 4.82 -5.73 -0.94
N ARG A 14 3.54 -5.68 -0.57
CA ARG A 14 2.72 -4.46 -0.71
C ARG A 14 3.28 -3.31 0.10
N LEU A 15 3.66 -3.54 1.37
CA LEU A 15 4.25 -2.50 2.22
C LEU A 15 5.64 -2.06 1.75
N LYS A 16 6.47 -2.99 1.24
CA LYS A 16 7.76 -2.64 0.61
C LYS A 16 7.60 -1.75 -0.61
N TRP A 17 6.65 -2.09 -1.49
CA TRP A 17 6.33 -1.26 -2.66
C TRP A 17 5.81 0.11 -2.23
N TYR A 18 4.91 0.16 -1.23
CA TYR A 18 4.38 1.41 -0.70
C TYR A 18 5.49 2.32 -0.16
N GLY A 19 6.41 1.78 0.65
CA GLY A 19 7.56 2.54 1.11
C GLY A 19 8.52 2.96 0.00
N HIS A 20 8.70 2.14 -1.03
CA HIS A 20 9.48 2.54 -2.21
C HIS A 20 8.82 3.73 -2.92
N THR A 21 7.51 3.68 -3.13
CA THR A 21 6.74 4.76 -3.76
C THR A 21 6.75 6.02 -2.90
N LEU A 22 6.64 5.90 -1.57
CA LEU A 22 6.70 7.04 -0.67
C LEU A 22 8.10 7.70 -0.63
N ARG A 23 9.19 7.00 -0.90
CA ARG A 23 10.53 7.61 -0.97
C ARG A 23 10.78 8.41 -2.26
N ARG A 24 9.91 8.28 -3.27
CA ARG A 24 10.02 9.06 -4.50
C ARG A 24 9.54 10.50 -4.28
N PRO A 25 10.07 11.47 -5.04
CA PRO A 25 9.57 12.85 -4.98
C PRO A 25 8.08 12.89 -5.33
N GLU A 26 7.38 13.89 -4.81
CA GLU A 26 5.92 14.00 -4.99
C GLU A 26 5.49 14.14 -6.45
N ASP A 27 6.36 14.73 -7.28
CA ASP A 27 6.19 14.86 -8.73
C ASP A 27 6.42 13.55 -9.50
N HIS A 28 6.97 12.52 -8.84
CA HIS A 28 7.22 11.24 -9.51
C HIS A 28 5.90 10.58 -9.90
N PRO A 29 5.76 10.06 -11.15
CA PRO A 29 4.51 9.51 -11.64
C PRO A 29 3.96 8.40 -10.74
N THR A 30 4.82 7.56 -10.15
CA THR A 30 4.39 6.50 -9.21
C THR A 30 3.75 7.06 -7.92
N ARG A 31 4.22 8.20 -7.42
CA ARG A 31 3.66 8.86 -6.23
C ARG A 31 2.40 9.66 -6.57
N LEU A 32 2.30 10.19 -7.78
CA LEU A 32 1.05 10.77 -8.31
C LEU A 32 -0.03 9.70 -8.50
N THR A 33 0.32 8.52 -9.07
CA THR A 33 -0.63 7.41 -9.24
C THR A 33 -1.11 6.81 -7.93
N LEU A 34 -0.35 7.02 -6.85
CA LEU A 34 -0.76 6.68 -5.50
C LEU A 34 -2.05 7.46 -5.19
N ASN A 35 -1.98 8.79 -5.19
CA ASN A 35 -3.12 9.66 -4.88
C ASN A 35 -4.14 9.79 -6.03
N PHE A 36 -3.97 9.04 -7.12
CA PHE A 36 -4.84 9.15 -8.28
C PHE A 36 -6.17 8.44 -8.03
N GLU A 37 -7.22 9.23 -7.89
CA GLU A 37 -8.59 8.76 -7.94
C GLU A 37 -9.02 8.60 -9.40
N ALA A 38 -9.18 7.35 -9.86
CA ALA A 38 -9.61 7.08 -11.22
C ALA A 38 -11.05 7.61 -11.44
N PRO A 39 -11.27 8.56 -12.37
CA PRO A 39 -12.60 9.06 -12.65
C PRO A 39 -13.41 7.98 -13.39
N GLY A 40 -14.48 7.48 -12.75
CA GLY A 40 -15.35 6.48 -13.37
C GLY A 40 -16.47 6.01 -12.43
N LYS A 41 -17.66 5.76 -13.00
CA LYS A 41 -18.78 5.17 -12.29
C LYS A 41 -18.52 3.66 -12.17
N CYS A 42 -18.12 3.20 -11.00
CA CYS A 42 -17.92 1.77 -10.75
C CYS A 42 -19.26 1.02 -10.93
N PRO A 43 -19.29 -0.17 -11.54
CA PRO A 43 -20.50 -0.95 -11.68
C PRO A 43 -21.16 -1.20 -10.31
N ARG A 44 -22.50 -1.12 -10.28
CA ARG A 44 -23.28 -1.36 -9.05
C ARG A 44 -22.95 -2.75 -8.50
N GLY A 45 -22.51 -2.79 -7.24
CA GLY A 45 -22.18 -4.04 -6.53
C GLY A 45 -20.69 -4.33 -6.36
N ALA A 46 -19.79 -3.62 -7.05
CA ALA A 46 -18.35 -3.73 -6.80
C ALA A 46 -17.99 -2.96 -5.51
N PRO A 47 -17.34 -3.60 -4.52
CA PRO A 47 -16.77 -2.87 -3.41
C PRO A 47 -15.73 -1.88 -3.96
N ARG A 48 -15.81 -0.62 -3.51
CA ARG A 48 -14.74 0.38 -3.68
C ARG A 48 -13.54 -0.10 -2.84
N LYS A 49 -12.81 -1.11 -3.30
CA LYS A 49 -11.54 -1.53 -2.69
C LYS A 49 -10.45 -0.69 -3.31
N TRP A 50 -10.10 0.38 -2.62
CA TRP A 50 -8.98 1.20 -3.02
C TRP A 50 -7.70 0.52 -2.59
N TRP A 51 -6.66 0.67 -3.41
CA TRP A 51 -5.33 0.21 -3.05
C TRP A 51 -4.89 0.86 -1.72
N GLU A 52 -5.32 2.10 -1.45
CA GLU A 52 -5.15 2.79 -0.16
C GLU A 52 -5.78 2.04 1.02
N ASP A 53 -7.02 1.56 0.90
CA ASP A 53 -7.69 0.85 1.99
C ASP A 53 -6.98 -0.47 2.32
N VAL A 54 -6.43 -1.13 1.29
CA VAL A 54 -5.63 -2.35 1.47
C VAL A 54 -4.34 -2.03 2.23
N ILE A 55 -3.65 -0.94 1.87
CA ILE A 55 -2.44 -0.51 2.56
C ILE A 55 -2.75 -0.06 3.99
N LYS A 56 -3.82 0.71 4.22
CA LYS A 56 -4.26 1.13 5.56
C LYS A 56 -4.55 -0.07 6.46
N ARG A 57 -5.24 -1.10 5.93
CA ARG A 57 -5.47 -2.36 6.66
C ARG A 57 -4.17 -3.10 6.93
N ASP A 58 -3.31 -3.24 5.93
CA ASP A 58 -2.04 -3.95 6.07
C ASP A 58 -1.14 -3.27 7.12
N LEU A 59 -1.09 -1.94 7.14
CA LEU A 59 -0.40 -1.12 8.15
C LEU A 59 -0.98 -1.34 9.55
N ALA A 60 -2.31 -1.24 9.68
CA ALA A 60 -3.02 -1.46 10.95
C ALA A 60 -2.76 -2.87 11.52
N GLU A 61 -2.73 -3.88 10.67
CA GLU A 61 -2.40 -5.24 11.12
C GLU A 61 -0.90 -5.39 11.48
N VAL A 62 0.02 -4.53 10.99
CA VAL A 62 1.46 -4.58 11.38
C VAL A 62 1.65 -3.82 12.68
N GLY A 63 0.72 -2.91 13.02
CA GLY A 63 0.95 -1.88 14.03
C GLY A 63 1.95 -0.82 13.56
N ALA A 64 2.12 -0.67 12.24
CA ALA A 64 3.03 0.30 11.63
C ALA A 64 2.26 1.49 11.08
N THR A 65 2.85 2.67 11.19
CA THR A 65 2.37 3.92 10.59
C THR A 65 3.02 4.11 9.22
N ALA A 66 2.46 5.00 8.39
CA ALA A 66 3.09 5.37 7.12
C ALA A 66 4.51 5.95 7.33
N ASP A 67 4.77 6.54 8.50
CA ASP A 67 6.07 7.04 8.94
C ASP A 67 7.09 5.89 9.17
N ASP A 68 6.67 4.80 9.83
CA ASP A 68 7.50 3.60 10.00
C ASP A 68 7.88 2.93 8.67
N VAL A 69 7.05 3.08 7.64
CA VAL A 69 7.35 2.55 6.30
C VAL A 69 8.38 3.40 5.55
N LEU A 70 8.46 4.70 5.86
CA LEU A 70 9.53 5.59 5.42
C LEU A 70 10.82 5.25 6.16
N ASP A 71 10.73 4.98 7.47
CA ASP A 71 11.81 4.57 8.36
C ASP A 71 12.28 3.13 8.09
N ARG A 72 12.95 2.95 6.95
CA ARG A 72 13.97 1.91 6.83
C ARG A 72 15.32 2.59 7.04
N MET A 73 15.47 3.14 8.24
CA MET A 73 16.66 3.52 9.00
C MET A 73 17.89 4.07 8.25
N MET A 74 18.35 5.23 8.74
CA MET A 74 19.74 5.77 8.73
C MET A 74 20.28 6.41 7.45
#